data_AF-A0A835S7S8-F1
#
_entry.id   AF-A0A835S7S8-F1
#
_cell.length_a   1.000
_cell.length_b   1.000
_cell.length_c   1.000
_cell.angle_alpha   90.00
_cell.angle_beta   90.00
_cell.angle_gamma   90.00
#
_symmetry.space_group_name_H-M   'P 1'
#
loop_
_entity.id
_entity.type
_entity.pdbx_description
1 polymer ?
#
loop_
_entity_poly.entity_id
_entity_poly.type
_entity_poly.pdbx_seq_one_letter_code
_entity_poly.pdbx_strand_id
1 'polypeptide(L)'
;MSSGAIQNEKESRADDQLMQQFLLQNSGNERAVTSQVVVEDMEQSIAAIRDFARGGLDLVVVGRRLSWNSMLDKELEGWCEFPELGVVGDMIASSDVESSSSILVVQKGE
;
A
#
# COMPACT_ATOMS: atom_id res chain seq x y z
N MET A 1 -10.08 -13.21 -23.30
CA MET A 1 -9.41 -12.53 -22.18
C MET A 1 -10.36 -11.44 -21.69
N SER A 2 -10.68 -11.39 -20.40
CA SER A 2 -11.66 -10.42 -19.86
C SER A 2 -11.11 -9.00 -19.93
N SER A 3 -11.96 -8.00 -20.21
CA SER A 3 -11.57 -6.58 -20.24
C SER A 3 -10.90 -6.10 -18.94
N GLY A 4 -11.21 -6.73 -17.80
CA GLY A 4 -10.56 -6.44 -16.52
C GLY A 4 -9.09 -6.89 -16.44
N ALA A 5 -8.73 -8.01 -17.09
CA ALA A 5 -7.36 -8.50 -17.08
C ALA A 5 -6.41 -7.59 -17.89
N ILE A 6 -6.89 -7.07 -19.02
CA ILE A 6 -6.13 -6.14 -19.88
C ILE A 6 -5.92 -4.78 -19.18
N GLN A 7 -6.90 -4.32 -18.40
CA GLN A 7 -6.79 -3.09 -17.63
C GLN A 7 -5.74 -3.23 -16.52
N ASN A 8 -5.74 -4.36 -15.80
CA ASN A 8 -4.78 -4.61 -14.73
C ASN A 8 -3.33 -4.70 -15.25
N GLU A 9 -3.11 -5.35 -16.40
CA GLU A 9 -1.78 -5.39 -17.03
C GLU A 9 -1.27 -3.99 -17.44
N LYS A 10 -2.16 -3.13 -17.93
CA LYS A 10 -1.81 -1.75 -18.27
C LYS A 10 -1.43 -0.93 -17.05
N GLU A 11 -2.20 -1.04 -15.97
CA GLU A 11 -1.90 -0.36 -14.70
C GLU A 11 -0.58 -0.86 -14.11
N SER A 12 -0.37 -2.18 -14.05
CA SER A 12 0.90 -2.77 -13.59
C SER A 12 2.08 -2.23 -14.38
N ARG A 13 1.98 -2.14 -15.71
CA ARG A 13 3.06 -1.59 -16.53
C ARG A 13 3.32 -0.10 -16.26
N ALA A 14 2.27 0.67 -16.00
CA ALA A 14 2.41 2.08 -15.66
C ALA A 14 3.08 2.27 -14.29
N ASP A 15 2.67 1.47 -13.30
CA ASP A 15 3.26 1.44 -11.97
C ASP A 15 4.75 1.07 -12.03
N ASP A 16 5.10 0.02 -12.80
CA ASP A 16 6.49 -0.40 -13.02
C ASP A 16 7.33 0.72 -13.63
N GLN A 17 6.79 1.41 -14.65
CA GLN A 17 7.49 2.52 -15.30
C GLN A 17 7.74 3.69 -14.35
N LEU A 18 6.75 4.05 -13.52
CA LEU A 18 6.88 5.10 -12.52
C LEU A 18 7.91 4.74 -11.46
N MET A 19 7.89 3.49 -10.98
CA MET A 19 8.84 3.00 -9.98
C MET A 19 10.27 3.01 -10.54
N GLN A 20 10.48 2.51 -11.76
CA GLN A 20 11.79 2.54 -12.41
C GLN A 20 12.30 3.98 -12.59
N GLN A 21 11.42 4.91 -12.98
CA GLN A 21 11.79 6.31 -13.09
C GLN A 21 12.21 6.90 -11.73
N PHE A 22 11.46 6.62 -10.66
CA PHE A 22 11.80 7.07 -9.31
C PHE A 22 13.17 6.54 -8.86
N LEU A 23 13.47 5.26 -9.09
CA LEU A 23 14.76 4.65 -8.77
C LEU A 23 15.91 5.31 -9.52
N LEU A 24 15.74 5.54 -10.82
CA LEU A 24 16.74 6.22 -11.65
C LEU A 24 17.01 7.65 -11.17
N GLN A 25 15.96 8.39 -10.83
CA GLN A 25 16.06 9.78 -10.34
C GLN A 25 16.71 9.86 -8.95
N ASN A 26 16.60 8.81 -8.13
CA ASN A 26 17.15 8.74 -6.79
C ASN A 26 18.40 7.86 -6.70
N SER A 27 19.05 7.55 -7.82
CA SER A 27 20.28 6.74 -7.83
C SER A 27 21.38 7.41 -6.99
N GLY A 28 21.83 6.72 -5.94
CA GLY A 28 22.83 7.23 -4.99
C GLY A 28 22.27 8.20 -3.93
N ASN A 29 20.96 8.40 -3.84
CA ASN A 29 20.34 9.22 -2.81
C ASN A 29 20.09 8.40 -1.53
N GLU A 30 20.96 8.55 -0.53
CA GLU A 30 20.83 7.87 0.77
C GLU A 30 19.56 8.27 1.56
N ARG A 31 18.89 9.36 1.17
CA ARG A 31 17.64 9.82 1.80
C ARG A 31 16.39 9.20 1.18
N ALA A 32 16.54 8.40 0.13
CA ALA A 32 15.44 7.74 -0.57
C ALA A 32 15.74 6.24 -0.69
N VAL A 33 15.19 5.45 0.23
CA VAL A 33 15.33 3.98 0.23
C VAL A 33 14.04 3.37 -0.31
N THR A 34 14.17 2.44 -1.25
CA THR A 34 13.05 1.65 -1.77
C THR A 34 13.23 0.19 -1.37
N SER A 35 12.14 -0.45 -0.94
CA SER A 35 12.07 -1.89 -0.69
C SER A 35 10.84 -2.46 -1.40
N GLN A 36 11.02 -3.57 -2.12
CA GLN A 36 9.92 -4.34 -2.71
C GLN A 36 9.77 -5.65 -1.93
N VAL A 37 8.57 -5.89 -1.40
CA VAL A 37 8.25 -7.12 -0.65
C VAL A 37 7.26 -7.93 -1.48
N VAL A 38 7.63 -9.17 -1.80
CA VAL A 38 6.76 -10.14 -2.48
C VAL A 38 6.18 -11.07 -1.43
N VAL A 39 4.86 -11.24 -1.46
CA VAL A 39 4.08 -12.03 -0.50
C VAL A 39 3.22 -13.03 -1.26
N GLU A 40 3.04 -14.21 -0.67
CA GLU A 40 2.30 -15.31 -1.31
C GLU A 40 0.84 -15.37 -0.87
N ASP A 41 0.52 -14.78 0.28
CA ASP A 41 -0.82 -14.82 0.88
C ASP A 41 -1.12 -13.56 1.72
N MET A 42 -2.33 -13.51 2.26
CA MET A 42 -2.82 -12.39 3.06
C MET A 42 -2.14 -12.30 4.44
N GLU A 43 -1.78 -13.42 5.05
CA GLU A 43 -1.11 -13.43 6.36
C GLU A 43 0.29 -12.81 6.24
N GLN A 44 1.03 -13.19 5.20
CA GLN A 44 2.33 -12.59 4.86
C GLN A 44 2.19 -11.11 4.52
N SER A 45 1.12 -10.72 3.83
CA SER A 45 0.82 -9.31 3.51
C SER A 45 0.63 -8.48 4.79
N ILE A 46 -0.18 -8.98 5.74
CA ILE A 46 -0.42 -8.33 7.03
C ILE A 46 0.87 -8.23 7.83
N ALA A 47 1.65 -9.31 7.90
CA ALA A 47 2.93 -9.33 8.60
C ALA A 47 3.91 -8.29 8.03
N ALA A 48 4.04 -8.22 6.70
CA ALA A 48 4.92 -7.26 6.04
C ALA A 48 4.53 -5.80 6.32
N ILE A 49 3.23 -5.47 6.30
CA ILE A 49 2.73 -4.12 6.62
C ILE A 49 3.02 -3.76 8.08
N ARG A 50 2.78 -4.69 9.01
CA ARG A 50 3.02 -4.50 10.44
C ARG A 50 4.51 -4.29 10.75
N ASP A 51 5.38 -5.08 10.13
CA ASP A 51 6.83 -4.95 10.31
C ASP A 51 7.34 -3.61 9.77
N PHE A 52 6.81 -3.15 8.63
CA PHE A 52 7.11 -1.82 8.10
C PHE A 52 6.72 -0.71 9.08
N ALA A 53 5.50 -0.77 9.63
CA ALA A 53 4.99 0.25 10.55
C ALA A 53 5.75 0.31 11.89
N ARG A 54 6.31 -0.82 12.35
CA ARG A 54 7.14 -0.91 13.55
C ARG A 54 8.55 -0.35 13.37
N GLY A 55 8.92 0.08 12.16
CA GLY A 55 10.26 0.59 11.84
C GLY A 55 10.64 1.94 12.47
N GLY A 56 9.87 2.47 13.42
CA GLY A 56 10.16 3.74 14.09
C GLY A 56 9.96 4.96 13.20
N LEU A 57 8.88 4.97 12.41
CA LEU A 57 8.54 6.05 11.47
C LEU A 57 7.83 7.19 12.19
N ASP A 58 8.14 8.44 11.86
CA ASP A 58 7.39 9.60 12.38
C ASP A 58 6.09 9.83 11.60
N LEU A 59 6.09 9.52 10.30
CA LEU A 59 4.98 9.70 9.36
C LEU A 59 4.93 8.54 8.36
N VAL A 60 3.75 7.94 8.22
CA VAL A 60 3.45 6.93 7.22
C VAL A 60 2.45 7.51 6.21
N VAL A 61 2.81 7.44 4.92
CA VAL A 61 1.94 7.87 3.84
C VAL A 61 1.45 6.64 3.09
N VAL A 62 0.13 6.46 3.03
CA VAL A 62 -0.51 5.35 2.32
C VAL A 62 -1.44 5.88 1.24
N GLY A 63 -1.46 5.20 0.10
CA GLY A 63 -2.46 5.44 -0.93
C GLY A 63 -3.75 4.70 -0.62
N ARG A 64 -4.90 5.34 -0.85
CA ARG A 64 -6.20 4.67 -0.84
C ARG A 64 -6.60 4.36 -2.27
N ARG A 65 -6.36 3.12 -2.70
CA ARG A 65 -6.76 2.63 -4.03
C ARG A 65 -8.27 2.33 -3.99
N LEU A 66 -9.01 2.81 -4.99
CA LEU A 66 -10.47 2.64 -5.07
C LEU A 66 -10.92 1.27 -5.59
N SER A 67 -10.01 0.49 -6.21
CA SER A 67 -10.36 -0.82 -6.76
C SER A 67 -9.13 -1.69 -6.99
N TRP A 68 -8.96 -2.76 -6.21
CA TRP A 68 -8.00 -3.85 -6.48
C TRP A 68 -8.72 -4.98 -7.23
N ASN A 69 -9.90 -5.35 -6.73
CA ASN A 69 -10.86 -6.29 -7.29
C ASN A 69 -12.14 -6.21 -6.45
N SER A 70 -13.30 -5.93 -7.05
CA SER A 70 -14.56 -5.66 -6.34
C SER A 70 -15.01 -6.74 -5.33
N MET A 71 -14.50 -7.98 -5.43
CA MET A 71 -14.71 -9.04 -4.43
C MET A 71 -13.75 -8.92 -3.24
N LEU A 72 -12.44 -8.81 -3.50
CA LEU A 72 -11.43 -8.68 -2.45
C LEU A 72 -11.60 -7.36 -1.70
N ASP A 73 -11.94 -6.28 -2.40
CA ASP A 73 -12.17 -4.97 -1.78
C ASP A 73 -13.30 -5.05 -0.75
N LYS A 74 -14.39 -5.80 -1.02
CA LYS A 74 -15.51 -5.96 -0.07
C LYS A 74 -15.15 -6.81 1.15
N GLU A 75 -14.38 -7.88 0.95
CA GLU A 75 -13.95 -8.73 2.05
C GLU A 75 -12.97 -7.98 2.96
N LEU A 76 -12.05 -7.21 2.37
CA LEU A 76 -11.08 -6.40 3.09
C LEU A 76 -11.71 -5.15 3.75
N GLU A 77 -12.70 -4.52 3.12
CA GLU A 77 -13.46 -3.41 3.71
C GLU A 77 -14.21 -3.86 4.98
N GLY A 78 -14.66 -5.12 5.03
CA GLY A 78 -15.28 -5.69 6.23
C GLY A 78 -14.33 -5.85 7.41
N TRP A 79 -13.01 -5.71 7.19
CA TRP A 79 -11.98 -5.82 8.23
C TRP A 79 -11.53 -4.44 8.73
N CYS A 80 -11.97 -3.34 8.08
CA CYS A 80 -11.61 -1.99 8.47
C CYS A 80 -12.48 -1.49 9.62
N GLU A 81 -11.88 -1.07 10.72
CA GLU A 81 -12.58 -0.36 11.80
C GLU A 81 -12.86 1.10 11.41
N PHE A 82 -11.93 1.72 10.68
CA PHE A 82 -11.97 3.10 10.20
C PHE A 82 -11.90 3.16 8.66
N PRO A 83 -13.04 3.09 7.96
CA PRO A 83 -13.10 3.06 6.49
C PRO A 83 -12.43 4.27 5.81
N GLU A 84 -12.35 5.41 6.49
CA GLU A 84 -11.66 6.60 6.02
C GLU A 84 -10.16 6.39 5.82
N LEU A 85 -9.55 5.49 6.59
CA LEU A 85 -8.13 5.17 6.51
C LEU A 85 -7.82 4.18 5.37
N GLY A 86 -8.82 3.45 4.90
CA GLY A 86 -8.64 2.31 3.99
C GLY A 86 -7.90 1.14 4.66
N VAL A 87 -7.87 -0.02 3.99
CA VAL A 87 -7.38 -1.29 4.57
C VAL A 87 -5.96 -1.19 5.14
N VAL A 88 -5.03 -0.57 4.40
CA VAL A 88 -3.63 -0.47 4.83
C VAL A 88 -3.48 0.56 5.96
N GLY A 89 -4.15 1.71 5.86
CA GLY A 89 -4.09 2.75 6.89
C GLY A 89 -4.70 2.28 8.21
N ASP A 90 -5.83 1.59 8.14
CA ASP A 90 -6.51 0.99 9.30
C ASP A 90 -5.64 -0.07 9.98
N MET A 91 -5.00 -0.95 9.20
CA MET A 91 -4.10 -1.98 9.73
C MET A 91 -2.90 -1.39 10.47
N ILE A 92 -2.37 -0.26 10.00
CA ILE A 92 -1.25 0.45 10.65
C ILE A 92 -1.72 1.22 11.89
N ALA A 93 -2.94 1.76 11.86
CA ALA A 93 -3.56 2.46 12.99
C ALA A 93 -4.04 1.52 14.12
N SER A 94 -4.20 0.23 13.80
CA SER A 94 -4.63 -0.80 14.73
C SER A 94 -3.76 -0.85 15.99
N SER A 95 -4.37 -1.10 17.15
CA SER A 95 -3.67 -1.21 18.44
C SER A 95 -2.60 -2.32 18.49
N ASP A 96 -2.65 -3.29 17.57
CA ASP A 96 -1.67 -4.37 17.44
C ASP A 96 -0.30 -3.89 16.91
N VAL A 97 -0.28 -2.70 16.32
CA VAL A 97 0.90 -2.03 15.81
C VAL A 97 1.34 -1.00 16.84
N GLU A 98 2.30 -1.36 17.67
CA GLU A 98 2.95 -0.46 18.65
C GLU A 98 3.78 0.62 17.93
N SER A 99 3.15 1.48 17.14
CA SER A 99 3.77 2.60 16.45
C SER A 99 3.21 3.93 16.96
N SER A 100 4.09 4.92 17.09
CA SER A 100 3.72 6.32 17.40
C SER A 100 3.61 7.19 16.15
N SER A 101 3.51 6.56 14.98
CA SER A 101 3.55 7.22 13.68
C SER A 101 2.26 8.01 13.43
N SER A 102 2.38 9.17 12.79
CA SER A 102 1.22 9.80 12.16
C SER A 102 0.90 9.10 10.83
N ILE A 103 -0.37 8.97 10.48
CA ILE A 103 -0.80 8.33 9.22
C ILE A 103 -1.45 9.39 8.33
N LEU A 104 -0.95 9.52 7.10
CA LEU A 104 -1.54 10.36 6.05
C LEU A 104 -2.05 9.47 4.92
N VAL A 105 -3.35 9.50 4.72
CA VAL A 105 -4.00 8.78 3.62
C VAL A 105 -4.18 9.71 2.44
N VAL A 106 -3.64 9.33 1.29
CA VAL A 106 -3.75 10.08 0.03
C VAL A 106 -4.71 9.37 -0.90
N GLN A 107 -5.72 10.09 -1.36
CA GLN A 107 -6.71 9.61 -2.32
C GLN A 107 -6.83 10.60 -3.47
N LYS A 108 -6.86 10.10 -4.70
CA LYS A 108 -7.17 10.92 -5.87
C LYS A 108 -8.67 11.27 -5.83
N GLY A 109 -9.00 12.55 -5.82
CA GLY A 109 -10.38 13.02 -5.97
C GLY A 109 -10.94 12.69 -7.36
N GLU A 110 -12.26 12.55 -7.43
CA GLU A 110 -13.00 12.35 -8.69
C GLU A 110 -12.84 13.51 -9.68
#